data_AF-A0A523HN47-F1
#
_entry.id   AF-A0A523HN47-F1
#
_cell.length_a   1.000
_cell.length_b   1.000
_cell.length_c   1.000
_cell.angle_alpha   90.00
_cell.angle_beta   90.00
_cell.angle_gamma   90.00
#
_symmetry.space_group_name_H-M   'P 1'
#
loop_
_entity.id
_entity.type
_entity.pdbx_description
1 polymer ?
#
loop_
_entity_poly.entity_id
_entity_poly.type
_entity_poly.pdbx_seq_one_letter_code
_entity_poly.pdbx_strand_id
1 'polypeptide(L)'
;MRRGAVLILAGLGLLLIPIAGRTIWYYRGIYRPPEQILLPAFSEITIPQPPITDTRIVLGEQPPHVSSVVLIDAAHSNRFEISELETLTRALSARGAAVQILDSNAESDQLGLEGRLKYVSAYIVVAPFDAFTAPEVEAVRRFVERDGRLLVILDPTRSGPDTQLFDFSDETSGDDVTVANRLLEPLDLAFSNNYLYDLVEYEGNFRNVFFKKFNDNPLTKNL
;
A
#
# COMPACT_ATOMS: atom_id res chain seq x y z
N MET A 1 31.87 22.06 53.42
CA MET A 1 30.58 22.33 52.75
C MET A 1 30.67 23.27 51.54
N ARG A 2 31.54 24.30 51.53
CA ARG A 2 31.60 25.29 50.42
C ARG A 2 32.13 24.79 49.07
N ARG A 3 33.07 23.84 49.04
CA ARG A 3 33.68 23.34 47.79
C ARG A 3 32.74 22.45 46.96
N GLY A 4 31.91 21.62 47.60
CA GLY A 4 30.94 20.78 46.90
C GLY A 4 29.83 21.59 46.22
N ALA A 5 29.34 22.64 46.87
CA ALA A 5 28.34 23.53 46.28
C ALA A 5 28.86 24.26 45.02
N VAL A 6 30.14 24.65 45.00
CA VAL A 6 30.76 25.30 43.84
C VAL A 6 30.89 24.34 42.66
N LEU A 7 31.25 23.07 42.90
CA LEU A 7 31.34 22.06 41.84
C LEU A 7 29.96 21.70 41.27
N ILE A 8 28.93 21.63 42.10
CA ILE A 8 27.55 21.39 41.66
C ILE A 8 27.05 22.56 40.80
N LEU A 9 27.29 23.80 41.22
CA LEU A 9 26.93 24.98 40.43
C LEU A 9 27.69 25.07 39.11
N ALA A 10 28.98 24.73 39.10
CA ALA A 10 29.77 24.66 37.88
C ALA A 10 29.25 23.58 36.92
N GLY A 11 28.90 22.39 37.44
CA GLY A 11 28.28 21.32 36.65
C GLY A 11 26.91 21.71 36.09
N LEU A 12 26.07 22.37 36.89
CA LEU A 12 24.78 22.88 36.43
C LEU A 12 24.95 23.94 35.33
N GLY A 13 25.92 24.84 35.48
CA GLY A 13 26.27 25.84 34.48
C GLY A 13 26.70 25.20 33.17
N LEU A 14 27.57 24.19 33.23
CA LEU A 14 28.05 23.46 32.04
C LEU A 14 26.91 22.77 31.28
N LEU A 15 25.86 22.34 31.99
CA LEU A 15 24.67 21.72 31.41
C LEU A 15 23.69 22.75 30.84
N LEU A 16 23.45 23.86 31.53
CA LEU A 16 22.44 24.86 31.16
C LEU A 16 22.90 25.84 30.07
N ILE A 17 24.19 26.17 30.01
CA ILE A 17 24.75 27.10 29.02
C ILE A 17 24.48 26.66 27.57
N PRO A 18 24.78 25.41 27.15
CA PRO A 18 24.51 24.98 25.78
C PRO A 18 23.01 24.89 25.48
N ILE A 19 22.17 24.53 26.48
CA ILE A 19 20.71 24.53 26.34
C ILE A 19 20.20 25.95 26.09
N ALA A 20 20.60 26.91 26.92
CA ALA A 20 20.20 28.31 26.77
C ALA A 20 20.71 28.89 25.45
N GLY A 21 21.96 28.62 25.07
CA GLY A 21 22.53 29.04 23.79
C GLY A 21 21.77 28.46 22.60
N ARG A 22 21.43 27.17 22.62
CA ARG A 22 20.59 26.52 21.61
C ARG A 22 19.21 27.16 21.56
N THR A 23 18.57 27.37 22.70
CA THR A 23 17.22 27.96 22.75
C THR A 23 17.23 29.37 22.15
N ILE A 24 18.18 30.22 22.51
CA ILE A 24 18.27 31.57 21.94
C ILE A 24 18.60 31.53 20.44
N TRP A 25 19.47 30.61 20.01
CA TRP A 25 19.85 30.49 18.60
C TRP A 25 18.68 30.07 17.71
N TYR A 26 17.91 29.07 18.14
CA TYR A 26 16.82 28.47 17.35
C TYR A 26 15.48 29.21 17.52
N TYR A 27 15.19 29.77 18.71
CA TYR A 27 13.91 30.44 19.00
C TYR A 27 14.06 31.97 18.95
N ARG A 28 14.44 32.51 17.78
CA ARG A 28 14.66 33.96 17.55
C ARG A 28 13.37 34.80 17.45
N GLY A 29 12.24 34.32 17.93
CA GLY A 29 10.99 35.04 17.85
C GLY A 29 9.86 34.34 18.56
N ILE A 30 8.89 35.13 19.00
CA ILE A 30 7.59 34.62 19.43
C ILE A 30 6.72 34.60 18.19
N TYR A 31 6.24 33.43 17.79
CA TYR A 31 5.23 33.32 16.74
C TYR A 31 4.01 34.12 17.16
N ARG A 32 3.75 35.22 16.45
CA ARG A 32 2.50 35.96 16.55
C ARG A 32 1.67 35.53 15.34
N PRO A 33 0.67 34.65 15.52
CA PRO A 33 -0.20 34.30 14.42
C PRO A 33 -0.82 35.58 13.86
N PRO A 34 -0.90 35.73 12.51
CA PRO A 34 -1.71 36.79 11.94
C PRO A 34 -3.14 36.67 12.48
N GLU A 35 -3.75 37.81 12.81
CA GLU A 35 -4.97 37.88 13.64
C GLU A 35 -6.17 37.17 13.00
N GLN A 36 -6.15 36.98 11.67
CA GLN A 36 -7.14 36.21 10.94
C GLN A 36 -6.47 35.56 9.72
N ILE A 37 -6.41 34.24 9.72
CA ILE A 37 -6.19 33.50 8.47
C ILE A 37 -7.50 33.67 7.69
N LEU A 38 -7.45 34.31 6.52
CA LEU A 38 -8.58 34.35 5.61
C LEU A 38 -8.87 32.91 5.17
N LEU A 39 -9.80 32.26 5.86
CA LEU A 39 -10.29 30.96 5.46
C LEU A 39 -11.02 31.15 4.12
N PRO A 40 -10.78 30.27 3.13
CA PRO A 40 -11.61 30.23 1.94
C PRO A 40 -13.08 30.13 2.35
N ALA A 41 -13.98 30.71 1.56
CA ALA A 41 -15.41 30.52 1.75
C ALA A 41 -15.76 29.05 1.43
N PHE A 42 -15.57 28.14 2.39
CA PHE A 42 -15.82 26.71 2.21
C PHE A 42 -17.27 26.42 1.79
N SER A 43 -18.21 27.32 2.11
CA SER A 43 -19.60 27.28 1.66
C SER A 43 -19.79 27.52 0.16
N GLU A 44 -18.83 28.15 -0.51
CA GLU A 44 -18.85 28.42 -1.95
C GLU A 44 -18.16 27.31 -2.76
N ILE A 45 -17.42 26.41 -2.09
CA ILE A 45 -16.78 25.27 -2.74
C ILE A 45 -17.86 24.24 -3.08
N THR A 46 -18.17 24.12 -4.37
CA THR A 46 -19.02 23.04 -4.88
C THR A 46 -18.15 21.79 -4.98
N ILE A 47 -18.41 20.80 -4.13
CA ILE A 47 -17.74 19.50 -4.22
C ILE A 47 -18.35 18.77 -5.43
N PRO A 48 -17.57 18.47 -6.48
CA PRO A 48 -18.06 17.62 -7.55
C PRO A 48 -18.49 16.30 -6.93
N GLN A 49 -19.74 15.88 -7.15
CA GLN A 49 -20.14 14.54 -6.75
C GLN A 49 -19.57 13.56 -7.78
N PRO A 50 -18.94 12.46 -7.34
CA PRO A 50 -18.52 11.44 -8.27
C PRO A 50 -19.77 10.91 -8.97
N PRO A 51 -19.70 10.59 -10.27
CA PRO A 51 -20.76 9.84 -10.91
C PRO A 51 -21.01 8.58 -10.09
N ILE A 52 -22.26 8.35 -9.71
CA ILE A 52 -22.65 7.11 -9.04
C ILE A 52 -22.43 6.00 -10.06
N THR A 53 -21.40 5.19 -9.86
CA THR A 53 -21.19 4.00 -10.67
C THR A 53 -22.28 2.99 -10.32
N ASP A 54 -23.38 3.01 -11.07
CA ASP A 54 -24.33 1.89 -11.11
C ASP A 54 -23.63 0.77 -11.91
N THR A 55 -22.61 0.13 -11.30
CA THR A 55 -21.94 -1.04 -11.89
C THR A 55 -22.93 -2.18 -11.87
N ARG A 56 -23.88 -2.17 -12.80
CA ARG A 56 -24.59 -3.39 -13.18
C ARG A 56 -23.55 -4.28 -13.80
N ILE A 57 -23.21 -5.36 -13.10
CA ILE A 57 -22.40 -6.43 -13.67
C ILE A 57 -23.22 -7.01 -14.84
N VAL A 58 -22.99 -6.48 -16.04
CA VAL A 58 -23.54 -7.05 -17.27
C VAL A 58 -22.79 -8.35 -17.51
N LEU A 59 -23.40 -9.44 -17.08
CA LEU A 59 -22.90 -10.80 -17.33
C LEU A 59 -22.94 -11.05 -18.84
N GLY A 60 -21.77 -11.00 -19.49
CA GLY A 60 -21.60 -11.57 -20.82
C GLY A 60 -21.84 -13.09 -20.79
N GLU A 61 -22.10 -13.69 -21.96
CA GLU A 61 -22.30 -15.14 -22.08
C GLU A 61 -21.19 -15.91 -21.37
N GLN A 62 -21.64 -16.80 -20.48
CA GLN A 62 -20.80 -17.65 -19.64
C GLN A 62 -20.01 -18.60 -20.56
N PRO A 63 -18.68 -18.51 -20.65
CA PRO A 63 -17.91 -19.55 -21.33
C PRO A 63 -18.13 -20.89 -20.58
N PRO A 64 -18.04 -22.03 -21.28
CA PRO A 64 -18.25 -23.34 -20.68
C PRO A 64 -17.32 -23.52 -19.47
N HIS A 65 -17.89 -23.98 -18.36
CA HIS A 65 -17.27 -24.19 -17.04
C HIS A 65 -15.76 -24.52 -17.10
N VAL A 66 -14.92 -23.48 -17.03
CA VAL A 66 -13.53 -23.64 -16.64
C VAL A 66 -13.53 -23.47 -15.13
N SER A 67 -13.32 -24.55 -14.40
CA SER A 67 -13.12 -24.51 -12.95
C SER A 67 -11.75 -23.90 -12.66
N SER A 68 -11.63 -22.58 -12.83
CA SER A 68 -10.43 -21.83 -12.49
C SER A 68 -10.40 -21.58 -10.99
N VAL A 69 -9.25 -21.79 -10.37
CA VAL A 69 -9.04 -21.45 -8.96
C VAL A 69 -8.21 -20.18 -8.89
N VAL A 70 -8.66 -19.22 -8.08
CA VAL A 70 -7.97 -17.96 -7.82
C VAL A 70 -7.50 -17.95 -6.38
N LEU A 71 -6.19 -17.81 -6.17
CA LEU A 71 -5.59 -17.71 -4.85
C LEU A 71 -5.44 -16.22 -4.47
N ILE A 72 -5.95 -15.83 -3.32
CA ILE A 72 -5.77 -14.49 -2.74
C ILE A 72 -4.78 -14.61 -1.59
N ASP A 73 -3.74 -13.78 -1.63
CA ASP A 73 -2.74 -13.69 -0.57
C ASP A 73 -3.31 -13.01 0.69
N ALA A 74 -3.19 -13.70 1.81
CA ALA A 74 -3.39 -13.19 3.15
C ALA A 74 -2.30 -13.74 4.12
N ALA A 75 -1.19 -14.25 3.57
CA ALA A 75 -0.11 -14.84 4.34
C ALA A 75 0.99 -13.84 4.68
N HIS A 76 1.10 -12.76 3.89
CA HIS A 76 2.20 -11.78 3.98
C HIS A 76 1.78 -10.53 4.77
N SER A 77 1.01 -10.71 5.85
CA SER A 77 0.43 -9.63 6.67
C SER A 77 -0.25 -8.55 5.82
N ASN A 78 -0.97 -8.98 4.79
CA ASN A 78 -1.60 -8.11 3.81
C ASN A 78 -2.57 -7.13 4.48
N ARG A 79 -2.44 -5.85 4.16
CA ARG A 79 -3.18 -4.75 4.81
C ARG A 79 -4.47 -4.43 4.10
N PHE A 80 -5.33 -5.43 3.98
CA PHE A 80 -6.68 -5.26 3.45
C PHE A 80 -7.65 -6.19 4.18
N GLU A 81 -8.93 -5.85 4.13
CA GLU A 81 -9.99 -6.75 4.57
C GLU A 81 -10.58 -7.48 3.36
N ILE A 82 -10.91 -8.77 3.52
CA ILE A 82 -11.53 -9.57 2.45
C ILE A 82 -12.85 -8.95 1.94
N SER A 83 -13.56 -8.22 2.81
CA SER A 83 -14.77 -7.45 2.47
C SER A 83 -14.51 -6.40 1.38
N GLU A 84 -13.31 -5.82 1.32
CA GLU A 84 -12.92 -4.85 0.28
C GLU A 84 -12.85 -5.50 -1.11
N LEU A 85 -12.62 -6.82 -1.17
CA LEU A 85 -12.59 -7.60 -2.41
C LEU A 85 -13.94 -8.24 -2.74
N GLU A 86 -15.04 -7.90 -2.06
CA GLU A 86 -16.35 -8.52 -2.27
C GLU A 86 -16.83 -8.38 -3.73
N THR A 87 -16.69 -7.19 -4.32
CA THR A 87 -17.09 -6.96 -5.71
C THR A 87 -16.30 -7.84 -6.68
N LEU A 88 -14.97 -7.94 -6.48
CA LEU A 88 -14.08 -8.75 -7.31
C LEU A 88 -14.40 -10.24 -7.15
N THR A 89 -14.49 -10.73 -5.91
CA THR A 89 -14.74 -12.15 -5.62
C THR A 89 -16.11 -12.59 -6.12
N ARG A 90 -17.16 -11.76 -5.96
CA ARG A 90 -18.48 -12.02 -6.56
C ARG A 90 -18.42 -12.11 -8.08
N ALA A 91 -17.69 -11.19 -8.73
CA ALA A 91 -17.54 -11.22 -10.18
C ALA A 91 -16.78 -12.46 -10.68
N LEU A 92 -15.75 -12.90 -9.95
CA LEU A 92 -15.01 -14.15 -10.23
C LEU A 92 -15.92 -15.38 -10.06
N SER A 93 -16.65 -15.48 -8.96
CA SER A 93 -17.56 -16.60 -8.71
C SER A 93 -18.71 -16.65 -9.70
N ALA A 94 -19.26 -15.50 -10.10
CA ALA A 94 -20.29 -15.44 -11.13
C ALA A 94 -19.79 -15.92 -12.51
N ARG A 95 -18.48 -15.89 -12.74
CA ARG A 95 -17.81 -16.44 -13.95
C ARG A 95 -17.36 -17.90 -13.77
N GLY A 96 -17.69 -18.53 -12.65
CA GLY A 96 -17.38 -19.95 -12.38
C GLY A 96 -16.01 -20.19 -11.74
N ALA A 97 -15.30 -19.16 -11.30
CA ALA A 97 -14.04 -19.31 -10.59
C ALA A 97 -14.25 -19.60 -9.09
N ALA A 98 -13.46 -20.52 -8.54
CA ALA A 98 -13.38 -20.75 -7.10
C ALA A 98 -12.31 -19.84 -6.49
N VAL A 99 -12.65 -19.13 -5.41
CA VAL A 99 -11.71 -18.27 -4.69
C VAL A 99 -11.18 -19.02 -3.48
N GLN A 100 -9.86 -19.06 -3.33
CA GLN A 100 -9.16 -19.59 -2.16
C GLN A 100 -8.33 -18.49 -1.52
N ILE A 101 -8.18 -18.55 -0.21
CA ILE A 101 -7.34 -17.63 0.55
C ILE A 101 -6.09 -18.40 1.00
N LEU A 102 -4.93 -17.81 0.78
CA LEU A 102 -3.66 -18.23 1.35
C LEU A 102 -3.51 -17.53 2.69
N ASP A 103 -3.78 -18.22 3.79
CA ASP A 103 -3.63 -17.68 5.14
C ASP A 103 -2.20 -17.87 5.66
N SER A 104 -1.79 -17.08 6.67
CA SER A 104 -0.45 -17.17 7.28
C SER A 104 -0.15 -18.52 7.94
N ASN A 105 -1.18 -19.30 8.27
CA ASN A 105 -1.02 -20.68 8.72
C ASN A 105 -0.66 -21.65 7.59
N ALA A 106 -0.76 -21.22 6.32
CA ALA A 106 -0.38 -22.01 5.15
C ALA A 106 1.13 -22.26 5.05
N GLU A 107 1.95 -21.47 5.74
CA GLU A 107 3.39 -21.75 5.96
C GLU A 107 3.60 -23.05 6.76
N SER A 108 2.65 -23.41 7.63
CA SER A 108 2.64 -24.68 8.38
C SER A 108 1.98 -25.83 7.61
N ASP A 109 1.38 -25.52 6.47
CA ASP A 109 0.66 -26.45 5.62
C ASP A 109 1.66 -27.09 4.63
N GLN A 110 1.59 -28.41 4.43
CA GLN A 110 2.65 -29.18 3.74
C GLN A 110 2.93 -28.74 2.29
N LEU A 111 2.08 -27.89 1.70
CA LEU A 111 2.23 -27.38 0.34
C LEU A 111 2.93 -26.01 0.24
N GLY A 112 2.77 -25.12 1.24
CA GLY A 112 3.19 -23.70 1.14
C GLY A 112 2.63 -22.95 -0.09
N LEU A 113 3.17 -21.76 -0.39
CA LEU A 113 2.81 -20.98 -1.59
C LEU A 113 3.17 -21.75 -2.88
N GLU A 114 4.40 -22.27 -3.00
CA GLU A 114 4.86 -22.95 -4.21
C GLU A 114 3.98 -24.16 -4.58
N GLY A 115 3.55 -24.94 -3.59
CA GLY A 115 2.65 -26.07 -3.81
C GLY A 115 1.27 -25.63 -4.30
N ARG A 116 0.70 -24.58 -3.71
CA ARG A 116 -0.62 -24.05 -4.09
C ARG A 116 -0.62 -23.46 -5.50
N LEU A 117 0.46 -22.76 -5.90
CA LEU A 117 0.62 -22.20 -7.24
C LEU A 117 0.53 -23.25 -8.37
N LYS A 118 0.72 -24.55 -8.07
CA LYS A 118 0.58 -25.64 -9.05
C LYS A 118 -0.88 -25.96 -9.42
N TYR A 119 -1.84 -25.55 -8.60
CA TYR A 119 -3.25 -25.96 -8.71
C TYR A 119 -4.20 -24.78 -8.94
N VAL A 120 -3.66 -23.58 -9.11
CA VAL A 120 -4.45 -22.36 -9.30
C VAL A 120 -4.18 -21.75 -10.68
N SER A 121 -5.16 -21.00 -11.19
CA SER A 121 -5.08 -20.30 -12.47
C SER A 121 -4.61 -18.86 -12.29
N ALA A 122 -4.86 -18.26 -11.13
CA ALA A 122 -4.46 -16.90 -10.82
C ALA A 122 -4.01 -16.76 -9.36
N TYR A 123 -3.10 -15.82 -9.12
CA TYR A 123 -2.65 -15.39 -7.80
C TYR A 123 -2.84 -13.88 -7.66
N ILE A 124 -3.47 -13.45 -6.58
CA ILE A 124 -3.78 -12.05 -6.28
C ILE A 124 -3.05 -11.66 -5.00
N VAL A 125 -2.20 -10.65 -5.10
CA VAL A 125 -1.49 -10.03 -3.97
C VAL A 125 -2.03 -8.63 -3.78
N VAL A 126 -2.48 -8.31 -2.57
CA VAL A 126 -3.02 -6.98 -2.24
C VAL A 126 -2.30 -6.46 -1.01
N ALA A 127 -1.71 -5.27 -1.11
CA ALA A 127 -1.05 -4.54 -0.03
C ALA A 127 -0.21 -5.43 0.93
N PRO A 128 0.78 -6.22 0.42
CA PRO A 128 1.59 -7.09 1.25
C PRO A 128 2.47 -6.27 2.21
N PHE A 129 2.79 -6.80 3.39
CA PHE A 129 3.62 -6.11 4.38
C PHE A 129 4.87 -6.89 4.77
N ASP A 130 4.76 -8.21 4.84
CA ASP A 130 5.90 -9.09 5.10
C ASP A 130 6.59 -9.47 3.79
N ALA A 131 7.92 -9.52 3.80
CA ALA A 131 8.70 -9.86 2.62
C ALA A 131 8.47 -11.31 2.18
N PHE A 132 8.28 -11.48 0.86
CA PHE A 132 8.34 -12.79 0.22
C PHE A 132 9.75 -13.38 0.34
N THR A 133 9.83 -14.67 0.64
CA THR A 133 11.09 -15.40 0.64
C THR A 133 11.62 -15.61 -0.79
N ALA A 134 12.93 -15.81 -0.94
CA ALA A 134 13.52 -16.06 -2.27
C ALA A 134 12.88 -17.27 -3.00
N PRO A 135 12.55 -18.40 -2.32
CA PRO A 135 11.80 -19.49 -2.95
C PRO A 135 10.40 -19.09 -3.43
N GLU A 136 9.69 -18.25 -2.68
CA GLU A 136 8.35 -17.78 -3.05
C GLU A 136 8.38 -16.86 -4.27
N VAL A 137 9.31 -15.90 -4.29
CA VAL A 137 9.55 -15.02 -5.43
C VAL A 137 9.81 -15.84 -6.70
N GLU A 138 10.68 -16.84 -6.60
CA GLU A 138 10.99 -17.74 -7.70
C GLU A 138 9.79 -18.63 -8.09
N ALA A 139 8.98 -19.08 -7.12
CA ALA A 139 7.77 -19.86 -7.40
C ALA A 139 6.72 -19.04 -8.16
N VAL A 140 6.52 -17.76 -7.79
CA VAL A 140 5.63 -16.84 -8.49
C VAL A 140 6.15 -16.52 -9.89
N ARG A 141 7.46 -16.29 -10.05
CA ARG A 141 8.10 -16.11 -11.37
C ARG A 141 7.79 -17.30 -12.28
N ARG A 142 8.07 -18.53 -11.82
CA ARG A 142 7.77 -19.77 -12.58
C ARG A 142 6.28 -19.98 -12.82
N PHE A 143 5.41 -19.51 -11.92
CA PHE A 143 3.97 -19.58 -12.10
C PHE A 143 3.53 -18.72 -13.29
N VAL A 144 4.02 -17.46 -13.36
CA VAL A 144 3.75 -16.56 -14.49
C VAL A 144 4.32 -17.11 -15.81
N GLU A 145 5.55 -17.66 -15.80
CA GLU A 145 6.16 -18.30 -16.98
C GLU A 145 5.33 -19.47 -17.53
N ARG A 146 4.54 -20.13 -16.69
CA ARG A 146 3.66 -21.25 -17.05
C ARG A 146 2.23 -20.80 -17.35
N ASP A 147 2.06 -19.55 -17.79
CA ASP A 147 0.77 -18.92 -18.12
C ASP A 147 -0.15 -18.70 -16.91
N GLY A 148 0.39 -18.72 -15.69
CA GLY A 148 -0.30 -18.26 -14.49
C GLY A 148 -0.58 -16.76 -14.53
N ARG A 149 -1.73 -16.32 -14.01
CA ARG A 149 -2.09 -14.89 -13.97
C ARG A 149 -1.76 -14.29 -12.61
N LEU A 150 -0.91 -13.27 -12.58
CA LEU A 150 -0.59 -12.52 -11.37
C LEU A 150 -1.30 -11.16 -11.39
N LEU A 151 -2.00 -10.83 -10.31
CA LEU A 151 -2.53 -9.49 -10.06
C LEU A 151 -1.90 -8.96 -8.77
N VAL A 152 -1.25 -7.80 -8.86
CA VAL A 152 -0.66 -7.12 -7.69
C VAL A 152 -1.34 -5.75 -7.55
N ILE A 153 -1.91 -5.50 -6.36
CA ILE A 153 -2.60 -4.25 -6.02
C ILE A 153 -1.87 -3.64 -4.83
N LEU A 154 -1.47 -2.38 -4.95
CA LEU A 154 -0.75 -1.62 -3.93
C LEU A 154 -1.57 -0.40 -3.53
N ASP A 155 -1.43 0.01 -2.28
CA ASP A 155 -2.02 1.20 -1.70
C ASP A 155 -0.96 1.92 -0.85
N PRO A 156 -0.32 2.98 -1.40
CA PRO A 156 0.73 3.72 -0.68
C PRO A 156 0.20 4.48 0.56
N THR A 157 -1.11 4.46 0.83
CA THR A 157 -1.69 4.99 2.08
C THR A 157 -1.66 3.97 3.22
N ARG A 158 -1.41 2.69 2.93
CA ARG A 158 -1.46 1.58 3.90
C ARG A 158 -0.09 1.18 4.42
N SER A 159 0.94 1.96 4.17
CA SER A 159 2.28 1.75 4.70
C SER A 159 2.31 1.70 6.23
N GLY A 160 3.29 0.98 6.78
CA GLY A 160 3.52 0.87 8.23
C GLY A 160 3.72 2.23 8.89
N PRO A 161 3.46 2.35 10.21
CA PRO A 161 3.96 3.50 10.93
C PRO A 161 5.46 3.62 10.64
N ASP A 162 5.88 4.75 10.08
CA ASP A 162 7.27 5.10 9.85
C ASP A 162 8.04 4.90 11.17
N THR A 163 8.67 3.74 11.35
CA THR A 163 9.62 3.46 12.44
C THR A 163 10.93 4.22 12.24
N GLN A 164 10.88 5.38 11.58
CA GLN A 164 12.02 6.23 11.25
C GLN A 164 12.60 6.96 12.48
N LEU A 165 11.95 6.89 13.65
CA LEU A 165 12.47 7.56 14.85
C LEU A 165 13.70 6.85 15.43
N PHE A 166 13.83 5.53 15.17
CA PHE A 166 15.02 4.73 15.43
C PHE A 166 15.09 3.63 14.36
N ASP A 167 15.86 3.89 13.31
CA ASP A 167 16.07 2.98 12.18
C ASP A 167 16.84 1.71 12.62
N PHE A 168 16.10 0.81 13.27
CA PHE A 168 16.48 -0.57 13.56
C PHE A 168 15.44 -1.53 12.98
N SER A 169 14.61 -1.10 12.02
CA SER A 169 13.63 -1.98 11.40
C SER A 169 14.35 -3.06 10.61
N ASP A 170 14.00 -4.30 10.94
CA ASP A 170 14.42 -5.52 10.26
C ASP A 170 14.09 -5.39 8.76
N GLU A 171 15.01 -5.78 7.87
CA GLU A 171 14.87 -5.66 6.39
C GLU A 171 13.73 -6.54 5.81
N THR A 172 12.99 -7.22 6.69
CA THR A 172 12.02 -8.27 6.45
C THR A 172 10.58 -7.77 6.37
N SER A 173 10.28 -6.55 6.81
CA SER A 173 8.94 -5.92 6.70
C SER A 173 9.07 -4.48 6.21
N GLY A 174 8.15 -4.02 5.35
CA GLY A 174 8.27 -2.70 4.71
C GLY A 174 6.94 -2.11 4.25
N ASP A 175 7.00 -0.95 3.60
CA ASP A 175 5.86 -0.48 2.83
C ASP A 175 5.53 -1.48 1.71
N ASP A 176 4.26 -1.50 1.31
CA ASP A 176 3.74 -2.48 0.37
C ASP A 176 4.38 -2.40 -1.01
N VAL A 177 4.77 -1.19 -1.46
CA VAL A 177 5.49 -0.99 -2.72
C VAL A 177 6.87 -1.61 -2.66
N THR A 178 7.64 -1.40 -1.59
CA THR A 178 8.95 -2.01 -1.41
C THR A 178 8.86 -3.54 -1.40
N VAL A 179 7.90 -4.09 -0.64
CA VAL A 179 7.68 -5.54 -0.54
C VAL A 179 7.28 -6.13 -1.89
N ALA A 180 6.31 -5.52 -2.57
CA ALA A 180 5.84 -5.99 -3.87
C ALA A 180 6.90 -5.86 -4.98
N ASN A 181 7.75 -4.83 -4.94
CA ASN A 181 8.81 -4.67 -5.94
C ASN A 181 9.82 -5.83 -5.89
N ARG A 182 10.09 -6.43 -4.72
CA ARG A 182 10.91 -7.65 -4.63
C ARG A 182 10.25 -8.84 -5.34
N LEU A 183 8.92 -8.95 -5.27
CA LEU A 183 8.15 -9.97 -5.98
C LEU A 183 8.14 -9.75 -7.51
N LEU A 184 8.11 -8.48 -7.93
CA LEU A 184 7.94 -8.06 -9.32
C LEU A 184 9.25 -7.90 -10.10
N GLU A 185 10.36 -7.69 -9.40
CA GLU A 185 11.70 -7.52 -10.00
C GLU A 185 12.04 -8.62 -11.03
N PRO A 186 11.84 -9.93 -10.76
CA PRO A 186 12.15 -10.97 -11.74
C PRO A 186 11.22 -11.00 -12.96
N LEU A 187 10.15 -10.20 -12.95
CA LEU A 187 9.21 -10.02 -14.06
C LEU A 187 9.48 -8.71 -14.82
N ASP A 188 10.60 -8.03 -14.54
CA ASP A 188 10.97 -6.71 -15.09
C ASP A 188 9.89 -5.63 -14.82
N LEU A 189 9.20 -5.74 -13.69
CA LEU A 189 8.16 -4.81 -13.26
C LEU A 189 8.55 -4.14 -11.94
N ALA A 190 8.25 -2.86 -11.82
CA ALA A 190 8.41 -2.11 -10.58
C ALA A 190 7.37 -0.99 -10.49
N PHE A 191 6.90 -0.74 -9.27
CA PHE A 191 6.08 0.42 -8.93
C PHE A 191 6.94 1.51 -8.29
N SER A 192 6.62 2.76 -8.60
CA SER A 192 7.14 3.88 -7.83
C SER A 192 6.39 3.99 -6.51
N ASN A 193 7.09 4.17 -5.40
CA ASN A 193 6.47 4.42 -4.10
C ASN A 193 5.99 5.88 -3.99
N ASN A 194 4.99 6.22 -4.80
CA ASN A 194 4.40 7.54 -4.89
C ASN A 194 2.95 7.45 -5.37
N TYR A 195 2.21 8.54 -5.18
CA TYR A 195 0.88 8.69 -5.75
C TYR A 195 0.96 9.13 -7.21
N LEU A 196 -0.03 8.70 -7.99
CA LEU A 196 -0.31 9.31 -9.27
C LEU A 196 -1.11 10.61 -9.05
N TYR A 197 -0.70 11.67 -9.74
CA TYR A 197 -1.28 12.99 -9.61
C TYR A 197 -1.83 13.48 -10.95
N ASP A 198 -3.05 14.03 -10.94
CA ASP A 198 -3.57 14.86 -12.04
C ASP A 198 -3.86 16.26 -11.51
N LEU A 199 -3.19 17.26 -12.09
CA LEU A 199 -3.31 18.66 -11.71
C LEU A 199 -4.23 19.45 -12.64
N VAL A 200 -4.79 18.80 -13.67
CA VAL A 200 -5.62 19.40 -14.70
C VAL A 200 -7.05 18.92 -14.59
N GLU A 201 -7.26 17.60 -14.58
CA GLU A 201 -8.58 16.97 -14.48
C GLU A 201 -8.64 16.05 -13.26
N TYR A 202 -9.15 16.57 -12.14
CA TYR A 202 -9.25 15.85 -10.87
C TYR A 202 -10.56 16.18 -10.16
N GLU A 203 -11.03 15.26 -9.32
CA GLU A 203 -12.31 15.36 -8.61
C GLU A 203 -12.18 16.17 -7.30
N GLY A 204 -11.52 17.32 -7.33
CA GLY A 204 -11.20 18.09 -6.12
C GLY A 204 -10.14 17.46 -5.20
N ASN A 205 -9.70 16.23 -5.49
CA ASN A 205 -8.53 15.58 -4.92
C ASN A 205 -7.56 15.19 -6.04
N PHE A 206 -6.37 15.80 -6.06
CA PHE A 206 -5.33 15.57 -7.08
C PHE A 206 -4.81 14.12 -7.14
N ARG A 207 -5.14 13.28 -6.15
CA ARG A 207 -4.79 11.85 -6.12
C ARG A 207 -5.83 10.95 -6.80
N ASN A 208 -7.02 11.48 -7.08
CA ASN A 208 -8.09 10.77 -7.78
C ASN A 208 -8.04 11.14 -9.26
N VAL A 209 -7.36 10.32 -10.05
CA VAL A 209 -7.12 10.58 -11.47
C VAL A 209 -8.16 9.90 -12.36
N PHE A 210 -8.49 10.52 -13.49
CA PHE A 210 -9.40 9.95 -14.48
C PHE A 210 -8.63 9.24 -15.60
N PHE A 211 -8.91 7.96 -15.81
CA PHE A 211 -8.45 7.22 -16.99
C PHE A 211 -9.56 7.20 -18.04
N LYS A 212 -9.35 7.92 -19.15
CA LYS A 212 -10.34 8.05 -20.24
C LYS A 212 -9.88 7.43 -21.56
N LYS A 213 -8.59 7.13 -21.68
CA LYS A 213 -7.97 6.63 -22.91
C LYS A 213 -7.29 5.33 -22.59
N PHE A 214 -7.82 4.26 -23.14
CA PHE A 214 -7.26 2.93 -23.04
C PHE A 214 -6.79 2.47 -24.41
N ASN A 215 -5.71 1.69 -24.44
CA ASN A 215 -5.34 0.98 -25.66
C ASN A 215 -6.38 -0.12 -25.95
N ASP A 216 -6.45 -0.55 -27.20
CA ASP A 216 -7.28 -1.69 -27.60
C ASP A 216 -6.69 -2.98 -27.00
N ASN A 217 -7.24 -3.38 -25.85
CA ASN A 217 -6.81 -4.55 -25.09
C ASN A 217 -8.06 -5.29 -24.57
N PRO A 218 -8.07 -6.63 -24.57
CA PRO A 218 -9.16 -7.40 -23.98
C PRO A 218 -9.53 -6.99 -22.54
N LEU A 219 -8.58 -6.51 -21.74
CA LEU A 219 -8.78 -6.04 -20.36
C LEU A 219 -9.53 -4.71 -20.27
N THR A 220 -9.43 -3.88 -21.30
CA THR A 220 -10.04 -2.54 -21.36
C THR A 220 -11.21 -2.48 -22.33
N LYS A 221 -11.64 -3.64 -22.85
CA LYS A 221 -12.76 -3.72 -23.79
C LYS A 221 -14.06 -3.32 -23.09
N ASN A 222 -14.74 -2.33 -23.65
CA ASN A 222 -15.96 -1.71 -23.10
C ASN A 222 -15.75 -0.89 -21.81
N LEU A 223 -14.52 -0.43 -21.53
CA LEU A 223 -14.22 0.64 -20.57
C LEU A 223 -14.09 2.00 -21.29
#